data_AF-A0A420HXB1-F1
#
_entry.id   AF-A0A420HXB1-F1
#
_cell.length_a   1.000
_cell.length_b   1.000
_cell.length_c   1.000
_cell.angle_alpha   90.00
_cell.angle_beta   90.00
_cell.angle_gamma   90.00
#
_symmetry.space_group_name_H-M   'P 1'
#
loop_
_entity.id
_entity.type
_entity.pdbx_description
1 polymer ?
#
loop_
_entity_poly.entity_id
_entity_poly.type
_entity_poly.pdbx_seq_one_letter_code
_entity_poly.pdbx_strand_id
1 'polypeptide(L)'
;MKIYNEDKKYGGSPSELFDDKYETFCENCDMIGISHEERSKAFRIILKDVALEHYRAIARENKEAIPPLEVLYSSFKNVFEGQEHQQMILAKWNELSLLSVIEEQVGPKDVEKALTSLIVRLRTT
;
A
#
# COMPACT_ATOMS: atom_id res chain seq x y z
N MET A 1 11.10 -20.58 11.55
CA MET A 1 9.89 -20.02 10.91
C MET A 1 10.18 -18.55 10.60
N LYS A 2 10.23 -18.14 9.32
CA LYS A 2 10.29 -16.70 8.97
C LYS A 2 8.87 -16.17 9.01
N ILE A 3 8.60 -15.19 9.85
CA ILE A 3 7.26 -14.61 10.04
C ILE A 3 6.87 -13.76 8.81
N TYR A 4 7.85 -13.18 8.12
CA TYR A 4 7.63 -12.36 6.92
C TYR A 4 8.37 -12.89 5.69
N ASN A 5 7.67 -12.86 4.56
CA ASN A 5 8.21 -12.99 3.21
C ASN A 5 8.29 -11.58 2.57
N GLU A 6 9.26 -11.32 1.69
CA GLU A 6 9.44 -10.02 1.00
C GLU A 6 8.20 -9.62 0.19
N ASP A 7 7.49 -10.60 -0.39
CA ASP A 7 6.24 -10.37 -1.13
C ASP A 7 5.10 -9.86 -0.23
N LYS A 8 5.19 -10.16 1.07
CA LYS A 8 4.19 -9.74 2.06
C LYS A 8 4.49 -8.37 2.66
N LYS A 9 5.66 -7.78 2.40
CA LYS A 9 5.99 -6.43 2.87
C LYS A 9 5.32 -5.36 2.03
N TYR A 10 5.06 -4.22 2.64
CA TYR A 10 4.55 -3.01 2.03
C TYR A 10 5.70 -2.20 1.41
N GLY A 11 5.62 -1.93 0.11
CA GLY A 11 6.60 -1.14 -0.62
C GLY A 11 6.22 0.33 -0.79
N GLY A 12 4.94 0.69 -0.58
CA GLY A 12 4.43 2.04 -0.84
C GLY A 12 3.91 2.24 -2.27
N SER A 13 3.57 1.14 -2.96
CA SER A 13 2.96 1.20 -4.30
C SER A 13 1.48 1.57 -4.22
N PRO A 14 0.91 2.32 -5.20
CA PRO A 14 -0.54 2.57 -5.31
C PRO A 14 -1.40 1.30 -5.31
N SER A 15 -0.85 0.21 -5.85
CA SER A 15 -1.54 -1.09 -5.94
C SER A 15 -1.54 -1.89 -4.62
N GLU A 16 -0.80 -1.45 -3.61
CA GLU A 16 -0.72 -2.11 -2.31
C GLU A 16 -1.58 -1.37 -1.30
N LEU A 17 -2.50 -2.08 -0.64
CA LEU A 17 -3.30 -1.52 0.43
C LEU A 17 -2.50 -1.56 1.73
N PHE A 18 -2.19 -0.40 2.29
CA PHE A 18 -1.43 -0.32 3.54
C PHE A 18 -2.18 -0.98 4.70
N ASP A 19 -3.50 -0.81 4.77
CA ASP A 19 -4.34 -1.34 5.84
C ASP A 19 -4.24 -2.87 5.94
N ASP A 20 -4.33 -3.59 4.81
CA ASP A 20 -4.19 -5.06 4.76
C ASP A 20 -2.83 -5.52 5.30
N LYS A 21 -1.76 -4.80 4.95
CA LYS A 21 -0.39 -5.10 5.41
C LYS A 21 -0.22 -4.81 6.88
N TYR A 22 -0.83 -3.74 7.37
CA TYR A 22 -0.82 -3.32 8.77
C TYR A 22 -1.64 -4.27 9.66
N GLU A 23 -2.78 -4.76 9.19
CA GLU A 23 -3.58 -5.76 9.90
C GLU A 23 -2.80 -7.07 10.03
N THR A 24 -2.24 -7.56 8.92
CA THR A 24 -1.37 -8.75 8.92
C THR A 24 -0.18 -8.59 9.87
N PHE A 25 0.37 -7.38 10.00
CA PHE A 25 1.43 -7.08 10.96
C PHE A 25 0.96 -7.24 12.40
N CYS A 26 -0.19 -6.65 12.73
CA CYS A 26 -0.78 -6.73 14.05
C CYS A 26 -1.05 -8.19 14.45
N GLU A 27 -1.67 -8.97 13.57
CA GLU A 27 -1.92 -10.40 13.77
C GLU A 27 -0.63 -11.20 14.00
N ASN A 28 0.41 -10.93 13.20
CA ASN A 28 1.71 -11.58 13.36
C ASN A 28 2.35 -11.23 14.70
N CYS A 29 2.28 -9.96 15.13
CA CYS A 29 2.76 -9.53 16.44
C CYS A 29 2.02 -10.23 17.58
N ASP A 30 0.70 -10.35 17.49
CA ASP A 30 -0.11 -11.09 18.47
C ASP A 30 0.28 -12.56 18.54
N MET A 31 0.47 -13.21 17.39
CA MET A 31 0.87 -14.61 17.31
C MET A 31 2.19 -14.91 18.04
N ILE A 32 3.13 -13.95 18.07
CA ILE A 32 4.43 -14.11 18.72
C ILE A 32 4.56 -13.36 20.06
N GLY A 33 3.48 -12.79 20.57
CA GLY A 33 3.45 -12.13 21.87
C GLY A 33 4.16 -10.77 21.94
N ILE A 34 4.28 -10.04 20.81
CA ILE A 34 4.76 -8.65 20.82
C ILE A 34 3.63 -7.75 21.33
N SER A 35 3.88 -7.09 22.46
CA SER A 35 2.92 -6.13 23.03
C SER A 35 2.72 -4.93 22.11
N HIS A 36 1.56 -4.27 22.22
CA HIS A 36 1.23 -3.11 21.40
C HIS A 36 2.29 -1.99 21.47
N GLU A 37 2.87 -1.75 22.65
CA GLU A 37 3.90 -0.73 22.88
C GLU A 37 5.22 -1.05 22.17
N GLU A 38 5.51 -2.34 21.94
CA GLU A 38 6.75 -2.80 21.31
C GLU A 38 6.63 -2.88 19.77
N ARG A 39 5.41 -2.87 19.23
CA ARG A 39 5.15 -2.97 17.79
C ARG A 39 5.80 -1.86 16.99
N SER A 40 5.91 -0.65 17.54
CA SER A 40 6.61 0.48 16.90
C SER A 40 8.06 0.13 16.52
N LYS A 41 8.76 -0.62 17.38
CA LYS A 41 10.14 -1.08 17.15
C LYS A 41 10.21 -2.19 16.11
N ALA A 42 9.18 -3.03 16.04
CA ALA A 42 9.06 -4.11 15.07
C ALA A 42 8.53 -3.63 13.70
N PHE A 43 7.94 -2.44 13.62
CA PHE A 43 7.23 -1.93 12.44
C PHE A 43 8.07 -1.96 11.16
N ARG A 44 9.38 -1.70 11.26
CA ARG A 44 10.30 -1.77 10.12
C ARG A 44 10.25 -3.10 9.35
N ILE A 45 9.91 -4.20 10.01
CA ILE A 45 9.90 -5.56 9.43
C ILE A 45 8.91 -5.67 8.26
N ILE A 46 7.84 -4.87 8.27
CA ILE A 46 6.78 -4.95 7.27
C ILE A 46 7.05 -4.07 6.05
N LEU A 47 8.15 -3.33 6.05
CA LEU A 47 8.43 -2.30 5.05
C LEU A 47 9.55 -2.74 4.09
N LYS A 48 9.40 -2.36 2.83
CA LYS A 48 10.43 -2.45 1.79
C LYS A 48 10.41 -1.17 0.94
N ASP A 49 11.35 -1.06 0.01
CA ASP A 49 11.38 -0.01 -1.01
C ASP A 49 11.19 1.41 -0.45
N VAL A 50 10.34 2.23 -1.07
CA VAL A 50 10.13 3.64 -0.70
C VAL A 50 9.46 3.80 0.67
N ALA A 51 8.62 2.84 1.06
CA ALA A 51 8.03 2.76 2.40
C ALA A 51 9.09 2.61 3.49
N LEU A 52 10.12 1.78 3.26
CA LEU A 52 11.22 1.62 4.21
C LEU A 52 12.09 2.88 4.31
N GLU A 53 12.33 3.57 3.20
CA GLU A 53 13.07 4.84 3.21
C GLU A 53 12.31 5.94 3.97
N HIS A 54 10.98 6.00 3.83
CA HIS A 54 10.14 6.91 4.60
C HIS A 54 10.26 6.66 6.11
N TYR A 55 10.19 5.40 6.55
CA TYR A 55 10.42 5.05 7.95
C TYR A 55 11.80 5.51 8.46
N ARG A 56 12.86 5.34 7.65
CA ARG A 56 14.21 5.80 7.99
C ARG A 56 14.29 7.32 8.08
N ALA A 57 13.55 8.05 7.25
CA ALA A 57 13.47 9.51 7.33
C ALA A 57 12.82 9.95 8.66
N ILE A 58 11.69 9.36 9.04
CA ILE A 58 11.03 9.62 10.33
C ILE A 58 12.00 9.36 11.50
N ALA A 59 12.72 8.23 11.48
CA ALA A 59 13.68 7.91 12.54
C ALA A 59 14.81 8.95 12.64
N ARG A 60 15.37 9.39 11.50
CA ARG A 60 16.41 10.44 11.48
C ARG A 60 15.90 11.78 12.03
N GLU A 61 14.70 12.18 11.64
CA GLU A 61 14.06 13.42 12.11
C GLU A 61 13.80 13.41 13.62
N ASN A 62 13.48 12.23 14.17
CA ASN A 62 13.21 12.02 15.59
C ASN A 62 14.45 11.61 16.39
N LYS A 63 15.67 11.87 15.91
CA LYS A 63 16.93 11.53 16.59
C LYS A 63 17.03 10.05 16.99
N GLU A 64 16.65 9.16 16.08
CA GLU A 64 16.60 7.70 16.26
C GLU A 64 15.53 7.20 17.26
N ALA A 65 14.70 8.09 17.82
CA ALA A 65 13.53 7.68 18.60
C ALA A 65 12.38 7.31 17.65
N ILE A 66 11.92 6.06 17.74
CA ILE A 66 10.79 5.60 16.92
C ILE A 66 9.47 6.09 17.54
N PRO A 67 8.62 6.80 16.78
CA PRO A 67 7.31 7.25 17.26
C PRO A 67 6.37 6.09 17.65
N PRO A 68 5.30 6.39 18.41
CA PRO A 68 4.22 5.43 18.65
C PRO A 68 3.63 4.87 17.35
N LEU A 69 3.09 3.65 17.42
CA LEU A 69 2.61 2.93 16.25
C LEU A 69 1.51 3.69 15.50
N GLU A 70 0.64 4.39 16.20
CA GLU A 70 -0.47 5.18 15.66
C GLU A 70 0.03 6.40 14.86
N VAL A 71 1.14 6.98 15.29
CA VAL A 71 1.82 8.09 14.59
C VAL A 71 2.46 7.56 13.31
N LEU A 72 3.10 6.39 13.36
CA LEU A 72 3.64 5.72 12.18
C LEU A 72 2.51 5.38 11.20
N TYR A 73 1.44 4.76 11.66
CA TYR A 73 0.27 4.42 10.84
C TYR A 73 -0.28 5.66 10.12
N SER A 74 -0.55 6.73 10.86
CA SER A 74 -1.10 7.97 10.29
C SER A 74 -0.14 8.63 9.29
N SER A 75 1.17 8.61 9.57
CA SER A 75 2.19 9.13 8.66
C SER A 75 2.19 8.36 7.34
N PHE A 76 2.14 7.03 7.39
CA PHE A 76 2.13 6.19 6.20
C PHE A 76 0.86 6.37 5.37
N LYS A 77 -0.31 6.42 6.01
CA LYS A 77 -1.57 6.75 5.33
C LYS A 77 -1.48 8.10 4.64
N ASN A 78 -0.96 9.13 5.30
CA ASN A 78 -0.90 10.47 4.72
C ASN A 78 0.09 10.58 3.57
N VAL A 79 1.25 9.92 3.64
CA VAL A 79 2.28 10.00 2.60
C VAL A 79 1.94 9.14 1.38
N PHE A 80 1.49 7.92 1.60
CA PHE A 80 1.27 6.96 0.50
C PHE A 80 -0.17 6.91 0.02
N GLU A 81 -1.14 7.25 0.88
CA GLU A 81 -2.58 7.17 0.58
C GLU A 81 -3.31 8.50 0.89
N GLY A 82 -2.55 9.60 0.96
CA GLY A 82 -3.06 10.92 1.28
C GLY A 82 -3.93 11.52 0.17
N GLN A 83 -4.41 12.75 0.40
CA GLN A 83 -5.35 13.43 -0.49
C GLN A 83 -4.81 13.57 -1.92
N GLU A 84 -3.52 13.88 -2.11
CA GLU A 84 -2.91 13.97 -3.44
C GLU A 84 -2.94 12.63 -4.18
N HIS A 85 -2.66 11.54 -3.46
CA HIS A 85 -2.73 10.19 -4.00
C HIS A 85 -4.16 9.81 -4.39
N GLN A 86 -5.14 10.11 -3.52
CA GLN A 86 -6.56 9.90 -3.81
C GLN A 86 -7.02 10.70 -5.03
N GLN A 87 -6.57 11.96 -5.16
CA GLN A 87 -6.87 12.79 -6.32
C GLN A 87 -6.23 12.24 -7.61
N MET A 88 -4.99 11.74 -7.53
CA MET A 88 -4.32 11.11 -8.65
C MET A 88 -5.05 9.84 -9.11
N ILE A 89 -5.44 8.96 -8.18
CA ILE A 89 -6.24 7.75 -8.49
C ILE A 89 -7.57 8.16 -9.13
N LEU A 90 -8.28 9.13 -8.54
CA LEU A 90 -9.56 9.60 -9.06
C LEU A 90 -9.42 10.17 -10.47
N ALA A 91 -8.36 10.93 -10.74
CA ALA A 91 -8.09 11.46 -12.08
C ALA A 91 -7.89 10.31 -13.09
N LYS A 92 -7.07 9.31 -12.75
CA LYS A 92 -6.87 8.13 -13.61
C LYS A 92 -8.15 7.33 -13.82
N TRP A 93 -8.98 7.19 -12.79
CA TRP A 93 -10.30 6.53 -12.91
C TRP A 93 -11.24 7.31 -13.83
N ASN A 94 -11.23 8.64 -13.77
CA ASN A 94 -12.04 9.48 -14.65
C ASN A 94 -11.56 9.45 -16.12
N GLU A 95 -10.28 9.18 -16.36
CA GLU A 95 -9.72 8.97 -17.70
C GLU A 95 -10.04 7.57 -18.27
N LEU A 96 -10.32 6.61 -17.39
CA LEU A 96 -10.69 5.25 -17.78
C LEU A 96 -12.19 5.17 -18.08
N SER A 97 -12.52 4.72 -19.29
CA SER A 97 -13.90 4.41 -19.67
C SER A 97 -13.95 3.04 -20.34
N LEU A 98 -15.11 2.38 -20.28
CA LEU A 98 -15.29 1.12 -21.00
C LEU A 98 -15.05 1.32 -22.50
N LEU A 99 -15.43 2.47 -23.05
CA LEU A 99 -15.22 2.82 -24.45
C LEU A 99 -13.72 2.90 -24.80
N SER A 100 -12.92 3.62 -24.00
CA SER A 100 -11.47 3.72 -24.25
C SER A 100 -10.78 2.36 -24.16
N VAL A 101 -11.17 1.49 -23.22
CA VAL A 101 -10.63 0.13 -23.13
C VAL A 101 -11.06 -0.74 -24.32
N ILE A 102 -12.29 -0.59 -24.82
CA ILE A 102 -12.75 -1.26 -26.05
C ILE A 102 -11.91 -0.79 -27.24
N GLU A 103 -11.67 0.51 -27.38
CA GLU A 103 -10.91 1.09 -28.49
C GLU A 103 -9.47 0.58 -28.55
N GLU A 104 -8.83 0.37 -27.40
CA GLU A 104 -7.48 -0.19 -27.27
C GLU A 104 -7.37 -1.69 -27.64
N GLN A 105 -8.47 -2.43 -27.73
CA GLN A 105 -8.42 -3.84 -28.11
C GLN A 105 -7.92 -4.03 -29.55
N VAL A 106 -6.93 -4.89 -29.72
CA VAL A 106 -6.48 -5.38 -31.02
C VAL A 106 -7.36 -6.56 -31.45
N GLY A 107 -8.02 -6.41 -32.61
CA GLY A 107 -8.91 -7.44 -33.16
C GLY A 107 -10.40 -7.15 -32.94
N PRO A 108 -11.27 -8.17 -33.03
CA PRO A 108 -12.71 -8.00 -32.86
C PRO A 108 -13.02 -7.47 -31.46
N LYS A 109 -13.92 -6.49 -31.39
CA LYS A 109 -14.31 -5.85 -30.14
C LYS A 109 -15.11 -6.83 -29.29
N ASP A 110 -14.60 -7.11 -28.10
CA ASP A 110 -15.20 -7.98 -27.11
C ASP A 110 -15.45 -7.17 -25.84
N VAL A 111 -16.72 -6.88 -25.58
CA VAL A 111 -17.16 -6.05 -24.45
C VAL A 111 -16.90 -6.72 -23.11
N GLU A 112 -17.04 -8.04 -23.01
CA GLU A 112 -16.83 -8.78 -21.76
C GLU A 112 -15.34 -8.80 -21.39
N LYS A 113 -14.48 -9.01 -22.40
CA LYS A 113 -13.04 -8.89 -22.24
C LYS A 113 -12.61 -7.46 -21.89
N ALA A 114 -13.23 -6.45 -22.49
CA ALA A 114 -12.96 -5.05 -22.18
C ALA A 114 -13.36 -4.70 -20.75
N LEU A 115 -14.53 -5.15 -20.30
CA LEU A 115 -15.01 -4.95 -18.95
C LEU A 115 -14.07 -5.60 -17.93
N THR A 116 -13.65 -6.83 -18.18
CA THR A 116 -12.67 -7.52 -17.32
C THR A 116 -11.35 -6.74 -17.22
N SER A 117 -10.83 -6.25 -18.35
CA SER A 117 -9.62 -5.42 -18.38
C SER A 117 -9.80 -4.11 -17.61
N LEU A 118 -10.95 -3.43 -17.77
CA LEU A 118 -11.26 -2.21 -17.04
C LEU A 118 -11.28 -2.45 -15.53
N ILE A 119 -11.93 -3.52 -15.06
CA ILE A 119 -11.97 -3.89 -13.64
C ILE A 119 -10.58 -4.13 -13.09
N VAL A 120 -9.71 -4.84 -13.82
CA VAL A 120 -8.33 -5.06 -13.41
C VAL A 120 -7.59 -3.73 -13.30
N ARG A 121 -7.67 -2.86 -14.31
CA ARG A 121 -7.01 -1.55 -14.30
C ARG A 121 -7.45 -0.71 -13.11
N LEU A 122 -8.75 -0.59 -12.86
CA LEU A 122 -9.28 0.18 -11.73
C LEU A 122 -8.77 -0.32 -10.37
N ARG A 123 -8.44 -1.60 -10.24
CA ARG A 123 -7.90 -2.20 -9.01
C ARG A 123 -6.38 -2.08 -8.86
N THR A 124 -5.64 -1.90 -9.95
CA THR A 124 -4.17 -1.85 -9.95
C THR A 124 -3.60 -0.43 -10.09
N THR A 125 -4.48 0.58 -10.19
CA THR A 125 -4.14 1.98 -10.44
C THR A 125 -3.81 2.73 -9.16
#